data_AF-L1PBU0-F1
#
_entry.id   AF-L1PBU0-F1
#
_cell.length_a   1.000
_cell.length_b   1.000
_cell.length_c   1.000
_cell.angle_alpha   90.00
_cell.angle_beta   90.00
_cell.angle_gamma   90.00
#
_symmetry.space_group_name_H-M   'P 1'
#
loop_
_entity.id
_entity.type
_entity.pdbx_description
1 polymer ?
#
loop_
_entity_poly.entity_id
_entity_poly.type
_entity_poly.pdbx_seq_one_letter_code
_entity_poly.pdbx_strand_id
1 'polypeptide(L)'
;MKISKSLVINFLFAGVVLFLTRQFPLNAYSTLGNMFLIGLLFVSFFWKNKTIDISSRKTIKLIFIWSIFLLAYAVLIRENSINLVFRFYIIILWLLLSHWVYLPLVTTKRIFFFFILLQCFVLIAIEAIMNLFFSINNYLPLRFFFQDQGWGDVYTYDGFFYRVQIKGNALIPFAFFLTFLKDYTFKHRRTLQIILLISSIIAGNFAYLIAIFVFFVFWYLFNNLRKRKLINRIIIFSFIFALSIGSAIEYTQEILDRKSDYSLGTRNDQVDVLIRDVQKDVSTLLLGKGLGNNVMIKTSFRDYTDNLYFEIQAMYFFNQLGLINSLIFISFLLFLAIKKIFYKDLLFMYLCYIVYATTNPYILDTTQIVVILILISISNERKQKNRLYNSAIQPQLGSNS
;
A
#
# COMPACT_ATOMS: atom_id res chain seq x y z
N MET A 1 -13.79 0.42 35.66
CA MET A 1 -14.20 1.01 34.36
C MET A 1 -13.96 -0.03 33.26
N LYS A 2 -15.00 -0.60 32.62
CA LYS A 2 -14.80 -1.60 31.56
C LYS A 2 -14.46 -0.89 30.24
N ILE A 3 -13.18 -0.94 29.84
CA ILE A 3 -12.75 -0.40 28.54
C ILE A 3 -13.48 -1.17 27.42
N SER A 4 -14.15 -0.44 26.52
CA SER A 4 -14.85 -1.08 25.41
C SER A 4 -13.86 -1.58 24.36
N LYS A 5 -14.14 -2.76 23.82
CA LYS A 5 -13.26 -3.48 22.88
C LYS A 5 -13.07 -2.70 21.58
N SER A 6 -14.14 -2.02 21.15
CA SER A 6 -14.13 -1.09 20.02
C SER A 6 -13.16 0.08 20.26
N LEU A 7 -13.12 0.62 21.49
CA LEU A 7 -12.23 1.72 21.83
C LEU A 7 -10.75 1.31 21.73
N VAL A 8 -10.39 0.11 22.19
CA VAL A 8 -9.03 -0.43 22.05
C VAL A 8 -8.63 -0.59 20.58
N ILE A 9 -9.49 -1.20 19.75
CA ILE A 9 -9.22 -1.38 18.31
C ILE A 9 -9.06 -0.03 17.61
N ASN A 10 -9.92 0.94 17.93
CA ASN A 10 -9.85 2.28 17.36
C ASN A 10 -8.58 3.02 17.77
N PHE A 11 -8.16 2.92 19.04
CA PHE A 11 -6.91 3.49 19.52
C PHE A 11 -5.70 2.88 18.81
N LEU A 12 -5.69 1.54 18.70
CA LEU A 12 -4.60 0.84 18.01
C LEU A 12 -4.53 1.21 16.52
N PHE A 13 -5.68 1.24 15.84
CA PHE A 13 -5.75 1.65 14.45
C PHE A 13 -5.35 3.12 14.25
N ALA A 14 -5.73 4.02 15.16
CA ALA A 14 -5.29 5.40 15.14
C ALA A 14 -3.77 5.52 15.25
N GLY A 15 -3.14 4.75 16.14
CA GLY A 15 -1.69 4.66 16.24
C GLY A 15 -1.06 4.22 14.92
N VAL A 16 -1.53 3.12 14.31
CA VAL A 16 -1.01 2.64 13.03
C VAL A 16 -1.07 3.72 11.94
N VAL A 17 -2.23 4.36 11.76
CA VAL A 17 -2.40 5.38 10.70
C VAL A 17 -1.59 6.64 11.01
N LEU A 18 -1.47 7.04 12.29
CA LEU A 18 -0.62 8.15 12.70
C LEU A 18 0.83 7.90 12.27
N PHE A 19 1.42 6.76 12.63
CA PHE A 19 2.81 6.44 12.29
C PHE A 19 3.03 6.28 10.78
N LEU A 20 2.04 5.79 10.03
CA LEU A 20 2.13 5.72 8.57
C LEU A 20 2.07 7.09 7.90
N THR A 21 1.22 7.99 8.38
CA THR A 21 1.04 9.32 7.76
C THR A 21 2.05 10.36 8.27
N ARG A 22 2.59 10.16 9.48
CA ARG A 22 3.59 11.01 10.13
C ARG A 22 4.95 10.33 10.23
N GLN A 23 5.35 9.57 9.20
CA GLN A 23 6.71 9.04 9.13
C GLN A 23 7.74 10.16 9.34
N PHE A 24 7.46 11.36 8.84
CA PHE A 24 8.10 12.56 9.36
C PHE A 24 7.10 13.32 10.28
N PRO A 25 7.45 13.66 11.55
CA PRO A 25 8.73 13.46 12.25
C PRO A 25 8.87 12.13 13.01
N LEU A 26 7.91 11.20 12.94
CA LEU A 26 7.88 10.04 13.84
C LEU A 26 8.78 8.86 13.41
N ASN A 27 9.67 9.02 12.43
CA ASN A 27 10.50 7.94 11.89
C ASN A 27 11.36 7.27 12.97
N ALA A 28 11.91 8.08 13.88
CA ALA A 28 12.71 7.61 15.02
C ALA A 28 11.93 6.68 15.96
N TYR A 29 10.60 6.73 15.92
CA TYR A 29 9.69 5.96 16.75
C TYR A 29 8.96 4.86 15.95
N SER A 30 9.48 4.45 14.80
CA SER A 30 8.88 3.41 13.93
C SER A 30 8.61 2.09 14.64
N THR A 31 9.39 1.75 15.68
CA THR A 31 9.16 0.58 16.56
C THR A 31 7.81 0.65 17.27
N LEU A 32 7.40 1.83 17.76
CA LEU A 32 6.08 2.04 18.36
C LEU A 32 4.97 1.83 17.34
N GLY A 33 5.15 2.30 16.11
CA GLY A 33 4.22 2.04 15.00
C GLY A 33 4.01 0.53 14.76
N ASN A 34 5.08 -0.25 14.80
CA ASN A 34 5.01 -1.71 14.71
C ASN A 34 4.28 -2.32 15.91
N MET A 35 4.51 -1.84 17.13
CA MET A 35 3.77 -2.30 18.32
C MET A 35 2.27 -2.03 18.21
N PHE A 36 1.87 -0.88 17.67
CA PHE A 36 0.46 -0.59 17.39
C PHE A 36 -0.15 -1.57 16.39
N LEU A 37 0.59 -1.93 15.33
CA LEU A 37 0.15 -2.91 14.34
C LEU A 37 0.04 -4.32 14.93
N ILE A 38 1.06 -4.77 15.68
CA ILE A 38 1.04 -6.03 16.45
C ILE A 38 -0.22 -6.06 17.30
N GLY A 39 -0.39 -5.07 18.17
CA GLY A 39 -1.53 -4.98 19.06
C GLY A 39 -2.84 -5.03 18.31
N LEU A 40 -2.97 -4.27 17.21
CA LEU A 40 -4.18 -4.25 16.39
C LEU A 40 -4.52 -5.64 15.85
N LEU A 41 -3.55 -6.32 15.23
CA LEU A 41 -3.76 -7.62 14.62
C LEU A 41 -4.02 -8.70 15.67
N PHE A 42 -3.25 -8.73 16.77
CA PHE A 42 -3.45 -9.67 17.87
C PHE A 42 -4.82 -9.49 18.51
N VAL A 43 -5.14 -8.27 18.97
CA VAL A 43 -6.43 -8.00 19.61
C VAL A 43 -7.56 -8.36 18.64
N SER A 44 -7.50 -7.91 17.40
CA SER A 44 -8.59 -8.15 16.45
C SER A 44 -8.73 -9.61 16.03
N PHE A 45 -7.63 -10.35 15.90
CA PHE A 45 -7.63 -11.75 15.49
C PHE A 45 -8.16 -12.66 16.62
N PHE A 46 -7.65 -12.50 17.84
CA PHE A 46 -8.11 -13.28 18.99
C PHE A 46 -9.53 -12.93 19.41
N TRP A 47 -9.97 -11.67 19.19
CA TRP A 47 -11.32 -11.24 19.56
C TRP A 47 -12.42 -12.01 18.80
N LYS A 48 -12.21 -12.27 17.51
CA LYS A 48 -13.26 -12.75 16.60
C LYS A 48 -13.13 -14.24 16.25
N ASN A 49 -12.20 -14.95 16.88
CA ASN A 49 -11.90 -16.36 16.58
C ASN A 49 -13.11 -17.31 16.76
N LYS A 50 -14.16 -16.88 17.48
CA LYS A 50 -15.41 -17.63 17.63
C LYS A 50 -16.25 -17.77 16.36
N THR A 51 -16.03 -16.96 15.32
CA THR A 51 -16.84 -16.98 14.07
C THR A 51 -16.05 -17.32 12.81
N ILE A 52 -14.84 -17.91 12.92
CA ILE A 52 -14.07 -18.35 11.76
C ILE A 52 -14.62 -19.67 11.23
N ASP A 53 -15.13 -19.65 10.00
CA ASP A 53 -15.66 -20.81 9.28
C ASP A 53 -14.57 -21.87 9.01
N ILE A 54 -15.00 -23.11 8.79
CA ILE A 54 -14.10 -24.27 8.59
C ILE A 54 -13.14 -24.05 7.42
N SER A 55 -13.60 -23.45 6.31
CA SER A 55 -12.76 -23.17 5.14
C SER A 55 -11.66 -22.15 5.47
N SER A 56 -12.01 -21.08 6.19
CA SER A 56 -11.02 -20.12 6.70
C SER A 56 -10.00 -20.78 7.65
N ARG A 57 -10.42 -21.68 8.55
CA ARG A 57 -9.48 -22.40 9.44
C ARG A 57 -8.49 -23.26 8.65
N LYS A 58 -8.95 -23.99 7.63
CA LYS A 58 -8.07 -24.77 6.75
C LYS A 58 -7.05 -23.87 6.04
N THR A 59 -7.51 -22.72 5.52
CA THR A 59 -6.63 -21.75 4.85
C THR A 59 -5.56 -21.20 5.79
N ILE A 60 -5.95 -20.79 7.00
CA ILE A 60 -5.04 -20.28 8.03
C ILE A 60 -4.01 -21.35 8.41
N LYS A 61 -4.43 -22.61 8.59
CA LYS A 61 -3.51 -23.72 8.86
C LYS A 61 -2.47 -23.91 7.75
N LEU A 62 -2.89 -23.87 6.48
CA LEU A 62 -1.97 -23.97 5.34
C LEU A 62 -0.95 -22.83 5.32
N ILE A 63 -1.40 -21.59 5.59
CA ILE A 63 -0.51 -20.43 5.70
C ILE A 63 0.51 -20.65 6.82
N PHE A 64 0.08 -21.11 7.99
CA PHE A 64 1.00 -21.37 9.11
C PHE A 64 2.01 -22.47 8.77
N ILE A 65 1.59 -23.60 8.19
CA ILE A 65 2.48 -24.68 7.78
C ILE A 65 3.54 -24.17 6.79
N TRP A 66 3.10 -23.47 5.74
CA TRP A 66 4.00 -22.89 4.76
C TRP A 66 4.93 -21.83 5.38
N SER A 67 4.43 -21.00 6.30
CA SER A 67 5.25 -20.01 6.99
C SER A 67 6.31 -20.65 7.89
N ILE A 68 6.00 -21.75 8.58
CA ILE A 68 6.96 -22.50 9.41
C ILE A 68 8.05 -23.08 8.52
N PHE A 69 7.70 -23.60 7.34
CA PHE A 69 8.67 -24.02 6.35
C PHE A 69 9.61 -22.88 5.95
N LEU A 70 9.09 -21.67 5.65
CA LEU A 70 9.94 -20.51 5.32
C LEU A 70 10.89 -20.14 6.47
N LEU A 71 10.39 -20.18 7.71
CA LEU A 71 11.18 -19.88 8.90
C LEU A 71 12.32 -20.90 9.08
N ALA A 72 11.99 -22.19 9.03
CA ALA A 72 12.96 -23.28 9.14
C ALA A 72 13.99 -23.22 8.00
N TYR A 73 13.54 -22.97 6.77
CA TYR A 73 14.42 -22.82 5.61
C TYR A 73 15.40 -21.66 5.78
N ALA A 74 14.92 -20.50 6.23
CA ALA A 74 15.76 -19.32 6.39
C ALA A 74 16.81 -19.46 7.51
N VAL A 75 16.44 -20.08 8.64
CA VAL A 75 17.32 -20.23 9.80
C VAL A 75 18.23 -21.45 9.68
N LEU A 76 17.69 -22.62 9.32
CA LEU A 76 18.44 -23.88 9.39
C LEU A 76 19.21 -24.22 8.11
N ILE A 77 18.75 -23.71 6.95
CA ILE A 77 19.37 -24.04 5.65
C ILE A 77 20.15 -22.85 5.10
N ARG A 78 19.62 -21.63 5.25
CA ARG A 78 20.27 -20.40 4.75
C ARG A 78 21.08 -19.68 5.80
N GLU A 79 20.96 -20.05 7.08
CA GLU A 79 21.72 -19.48 8.20
C GLU A 79 21.62 -17.94 8.28
N ASN A 80 20.48 -17.39 7.83
CA ASN A 80 20.25 -15.96 7.86
C ASN A 80 20.09 -15.47 9.31
N SER A 81 20.42 -14.20 9.54
CA SER A 81 20.33 -13.62 10.89
C SER A 81 18.89 -13.69 11.43
N ILE A 82 18.76 -14.21 12.65
CA ILE A 82 17.46 -14.46 13.30
C ILE A 82 16.59 -13.19 13.33
N ASN A 83 17.19 -12.04 13.64
CA ASN A 83 16.47 -10.76 13.71
C ASN A 83 15.85 -10.36 12.36
N LEU A 84 16.59 -10.52 11.25
CA LEU A 84 16.08 -10.20 9.92
C LEU A 84 15.03 -11.21 9.46
N VAL A 85 15.28 -12.50 9.73
CA VAL A 85 14.32 -13.58 9.44
C VAL A 85 12.97 -13.27 10.08
N PHE A 86 12.95 -12.97 11.39
CA PHE A 86 11.71 -12.65 12.10
C PHE A 86 11.01 -11.40 11.56
N ARG A 87 11.77 -10.36 11.20
CA ARG A 87 11.21 -9.15 10.60
C ARG A 87 10.41 -9.44 9.34
N PHE A 88 10.99 -10.16 8.38
CA PHE A 88 10.31 -10.49 7.12
C PHE A 88 9.22 -11.55 7.29
N TYR A 89 9.44 -12.53 8.17
CA TYR A 89 8.44 -13.53 8.54
C TYR A 89 7.15 -12.88 9.06
N ILE A 90 7.28 -11.91 9.96
CA ILE A 90 6.15 -11.17 10.54
C ILE A 90 5.39 -10.40 9.46
N ILE A 91 6.09 -9.74 8.54
CA ILE A 91 5.46 -8.97 7.45
C ILE A 91 4.61 -9.89 6.57
N ILE A 92 5.16 -11.03 6.12
CA ILE A 92 4.43 -12.02 5.30
C ILE A 92 3.19 -12.51 6.04
N LEU A 93 3.37 -12.92 7.30
CA LEU A 93 2.29 -13.47 8.10
C LEU A 93 1.17 -12.45 8.27
N TRP A 94 1.49 -11.20 8.61
CA TRP A 94 0.48 -10.17 8.86
C TRP A 94 -0.21 -9.67 7.61
N LEU A 95 0.49 -9.57 6.48
CA LEU A 95 -0.15 -9.28 5.19
C LEU A 95 -1.26 -10.29 4.90
N LEU A 96 -0.97 -11.58 5.07
CA LEU A 96 -1.96 -12.62 4.86
C LEU A 96 -3.06 -12.57 5.93
N LEU A 97 -2.70 -12.54 7.22
CA LEU A 97 -3.64 -12.59 8.33
C LEU A 97 -4.55 -11.35 8.45
N SER A 98 -4.12 -10.20 7.94
CA SER A 98 -4.95 -8.98 7.87
C SER A 98 -6.29 -9.22 7.17
N HIS A 99 -6.38 -10.25 6.32
CA HIS A 99 -7.59 -10.60 5.60
C HIS A 99 -8.75 -11.14 6.45
N TRP A 100 -8.48 -11.46 7.72
CA TRP A 100 -9.50 -11.90 8.69
C TRP A 100 -9.81 -10.86 9.76
N VAL A 101 -9.16 -9.70 9.72
CA VAL A 101 -9.36 -8.64 10.70
C VAL A 101 -10.60 -7.81 10.35
N TYR A 102 -11.39 -7.51 11.37
CA TYR A 102 -12.61 -6.70 11.24
C TYR A 102 -12.48 -5.43 12.07
N LEU A 103 -12.61 -4.27 11.41
CA LEU A 103 -12.60 -2.98 12.10
C LEU A 103 -14.01 -2.36 12.10
N PRO A 104 -14.34 -1.56 13.13
CA PRO A 104 -15.59 -0.79 13.17
C PRO A 104 -15.53 0.37 12.17
N LEU A 105 -16.08 0.17 10.97
CA LEU A 105 -15.91 1.05 9.81
C LEU A 105 -16.20 2.52 10.08
N VAL A 106 -17.27 2.86 10.79
CA VAL A 106 -17.67 4.26 11.01
C VAL A 106 -16.58 5.05 11.73
N THR A 107 -16.00 4.48 12.79
CA THR A 107 -14.95 5.14 13.56
C THR A 107 -13.61 5.07 12.85
N THR A 108 -13.25 3.93 12.26
CA THR A 108 -11.97 3.78 11.54
C THR A 108 -11.91 4.63 10.28
N LYS A 109 -13.03 4.81 9.56
CA LYS A 109 -13.18 5.80 8.48
C LYS A 109 -12.80 7.20 8.96
N ARG A 110 -13.35 7.64 10.09
CA ARG A 110 -13.09 9.00 10.61
C ARG A 110 -11.62 9.18 10.97
N ILE A 111 -11.05 8.21 11.68
CA ILE A 111 -9.63 8.19 12.06
C ILE A 111 -8.74 8.25 10.81
N PHE A 112 -9.01 7.39 9.84
CA PHE A 112 -8.24 7.32 8.60
C PHE A 112 -8.26 8.65 7.85
N PHE A 113 -9.44 9.18 7.56
CA PHE A 113 -9.56 10.44 6.82
C PHE A 113 -9.02 11.65 7.59
N PHE A 114 -9.11 11.65 8.92
CA PHE A 114 -8.52 12.71 9.75
C PHE A 114 -7.00 12.79 9.54
N PHE A 115 -6.28 11.69 9.69
CA PHE A 115 -4.81 11.68 9.53
C PHE A 115 -4.35 11.92 8.10
N ILE A 116 -5.10 11.42 7.11
CA ILE A 116 -4.81 11.69 5.69
C ILE A 116 -5.00 13.18 5.38
N LEU A 117 -6.10 13.80 5.83
CA LEU A 117 -6.32 15.23 5.64
C LEU A 117 -5.25 16.08 6.31
N LEU A 118 -4.81 15.70 7.51
CA LEU A 118 -3.68 16.34 8.15
C LEU A 118 -2.42 16.27 7.27
N GLN A 119 -2.20 15.17 6.54
CA GLN A 119 -1.03 15.01 5.66
C GLN A 119 -1.15 15.87 4.42
N CYS A 120 -2.35 15.93 3.85
CA CYS A 120 -2.67 16.86 2.77
C CYS A 120 -2.36 18.31 3.17
N PHE A 121 -2.78 18.75 4.36
CA PHE A 121 -2.50 20.11 4.82
C PHE A 121 -1.01 20.37 5.04
N VAL A 122 -0.24 19.40 5.55
CA VAL A 122 1.21 19.54 5.65
C VAL A 122 1.87 19.68 4.29
N LEU A 123 1.48 18.86 3.30
CA LEU A 123 2.00 18.97 1.93
C LEU A 123 1.69 20.33 1.29
N ILE A 124 0.44 20.77 1.39
CA ILE A 124 -0.01 22.05 0.85
C ILE A 124 0.69 23.22 1.55
N ALA A 125 0.87 23.14 2.88
CA ALA A 125 1.56 24.19 3.64
C ALA A 125 3.03 24.29 3.26
N ILE A 126 3.74 23.15 3.12
CA ILE A 126 5.13 23.16 2.67
C ILE A 126 5.23 23.74 1.27
N GLU A 127 4.39 23.30 0.33
CA GLU A 127 4.40 23.82 -1.04
C GLU A 127 4.13 25.33 -1.10
N ALA A 128 3.17 25.83 -0.31
CA ALA A 128 2.91 27.26 -0.19
C ALA A 128 4.11 28.03 0.39
N ILE A 129 4.76 27.49 1.43
CA ILE A 129 6.00 28.09 1.99
C ILE A 129 7.09 28.11 0.93
N MET A 130 7.27 27.02 0.17
CA MET A 130 8.26 26.97 -0.91
C MET A 130 8.01 28.08 -1.94
N ASN A 131 6.78 28.25 -2.41
CA ASN A 131 6.43 29.26 -3.40
C ASN A 131 6.54 30.70 -2.88
N LEU A 132 6.27 30.94 -1.59
CA LEU A 132 6.30 32.28 -1.01
C LEU A 132 7.72 32.77 -0.72
N PHE A 133 8.63 31.87 -0.33
CA PHE A 133 9.94 32.25 0.19
C PHE A 133 11.11 31.83 -0.71
N PHE A 134 10.90 30.91 -1.66
CA PHE A 134 11.98 30.35 -2.47
C PHE A 134 11.71 30.48 -3.98
N SER A 135 12.80 30.67 -4.71
CA SER A 135 12.89 30.66 -6.16
C SER A 135 13.77 29.50 -6.62
N ILE A 136 13.79 29.24 -7.93
CA ILE A 136 14.64 28.20 -8.54
C ILE A 136 16.14 28.33 -8.18
N ASN A 137 16.61 29.55 -7.85
CA ASN A 137 18.01 29.83 -7.57
C ASN A 137 18.41 29.63 -6.09
N ASN A 138 17.45 29.57 -5.16
CA ASN A 138 17.76 29.61 -3.71
C ASN A 138 17.10 28.50 -2.88
N TYR A 139 16.34 27.59 -3.49
CA TYR A 139 15.66 26.50 -2.75
C TYR A 139 16.58 25.31 -2.40
N LEU A 140 17.75 25.20 -3.03
CA LEU A 140 18.67 24.07 -2.87
C LEU A 140 19.11 23.82 -1.42
N PRO A 141 19.44 24.82 -0.59
CA PRO A 141 19.80 24.57 0.81
C PRO A 141 18.68 23.88 1.60
N LEU A 142 17.41 24.25 1.33
CA LEU A 142 16.28 23.61 1.99
C LEU A 142 16.04 22.19 1.46
N ARG A 143 16.23 21.96 0.16
CA ARG A 143 16.21 20.61 -0.41
C ARG A 143 17.24 19.71 0.27
N PHE A 144 18.48 20.16 0.37
CA PHE A 144 19.55 19.40 1.03
C PHE A 144 19.24 19.17 2.51
N PHE A 145 18.68 20.16 3.22
CA PHE A 145 18.21 19.96 4.58
C PHE A 145 17.16 18.84 4.69
N PHE A 146 16.18 18.77 3.80
CA PHE A 146 15.18 17.69 3.80
C PHE A 146 15.80 16.31 3.52
N GLN A 147 16.79 16.26 2.62
CA GLN A 147 17.50 15.04 2.26
C GLN A 147 18.39 14.55 3.41
N ASP A 148 19.17 15.43 4.03
CA ASP A 148 20.07 15.11 5.15
C ASP A 148 19.30 14.61 6.37
N GLN A 149 18.13 15.19 6.63
CA GLN A 149 17.25 14.73 7.70
C GLN A 149 16.48 13.44 7.34
N GLY A 150 16.59 12.96 6.09
CA GLY A 150 15.93 11.76 5.61
C GLY A 150 14.40 11.89 5.53
N TRP A 151 13.87 13.10 5.41
CA TRP A 151 12.43 13.38 5.39
C TRP A 151 11.79 13.08 4.02
N GLY A 152 12.61 13.12 2.98
CA GLY A 152 12.20 12.97 1.60
C GLY A 152 12.92 13.98 0.72
N ASP A 153 12.27 14.43 -0.34
CA ASP A 153 12.83 15.42 -1.26
C ASP A 153 11.84 16.56 -1.50
N VAL A 154 12.35 17.77 -1.71
CA VAL A 154 11.56 18.94 -2.09
C VAL A 154 12.26 19.65 -3.23
N TYR A 155 11.63 19.72 -4.39
CA TYR A 155 12.28 20.26 -5.58
C TYR A 155 11.32 20.88 -6.58
N THR A 156 11.84 21.77 -7.41
CA THR A 156 11.13 22.42 -8.51
C THR A 156 11.94 22.31 -9.80
N TYR A 157 11.26 22.42 -10.95
CA TYR A 157 11.91 22.51 -12.26
C TYR A 157 11.78 23.90 -12.89
N ASP A 158 10.78 24.68 -12.47
CA ASP A 158 10.40 25.96 -13.08
C ASP A 158 10.43 27.13 -12.09
N GLY A 159 10.56 26.85 -10.78
CA GLY A 159 10.49 27.86 -9.72
C GLY A 159 9.07 28.25 -9.31
N PHE A 160 8.05 27.74 -10.00
CA PHE A 160 6.64 28.08 -9.76
C PHE A 160 5.85 26.95 -9.09
N PHE A 161 6.30 25.70 -9.26
CA PHE A 161 5.67 24.55 -8.62
C PHE A 161 6.72 23.68 -7.93
N TYR A 162 6.55 23.49 -6.62
CA TYR A 162 7.40 22.62 -5.83
C TYR A 162 6.74 21.27 -5.58
N ARG A 163 7.47 20.21 -5.92
CA ARG A 163 7.13 18.84 -5.58
C ARG A 163 7.63 18.56 -4.17
N VAL A 164 6.73 18.16 -3.29
CA VAL A 164 6.99 17.86 -1.88
C VAL A 164 6.87 16.35 -1.67
N GLN A 165 7.95 15.63 -1.93
CA GLN A 165 8.05 14.17 -1.80
C GLN A 165 8.48 13.75 -0.38
N ILE A 166 7.74 14.21 0.63
CA ILE A 166 7.98 13.77 2.02
C ILE A 166 7.36 12.40 2.30
N LYS A 167 7.96 11.67 3.24
CA LYS A 167 7.46 10.37 3.70
C LYS A 167 6.05 10.46 4.33
N GLY A 168 5.26 9.41 4.16
CA GLY A 168 3.91 9.28 4.74
C GLY A 168 2.74 9.74 3.84
N ASN A 169 3.00 10.05 2.57
CA ASN A 169 1.99 10.43 1.58
C ASN A 169 1.37 9.23 0.81
N ALA A 170 1.84 8.01 1.05
CA ALA A 170 1.46 6.80 0.31
C ALA A 170 -0.04 6.52 0.24
N LEU A 171 -0.79 6.81 1.30
CA LEU A 171 -2.22 6.48 1.38
C LEU A 171 -3.15 7.54 0.78
N ILE A 172 -2.63 8.69 0.33
CA ILE A 172 -3.45 9.80 -0.22
C ILE A 172 -4.22 9.37 -1.47
N PRO A 173 -3.61 8.73 -2.49
CA PRO A 173 -4.35 8.28 -3.68
C PRO A 173 -5.40 7.22 -3.33
N PHE A 174 -5.10 6.34 -2.38
CA PHE A 174 -6.06 5.35 -1.91
C PHE A 174 -7.27 6.01 -1.21
N ALA A 175 -7.03 6.99 -0.35
CA ALA A 175 -8.09 7.79 0.28
C ALA A 175 -8.94 8.53 -0.76
N PHE A 176 -8.30 9.03 -1.84
CA PHE A 176 -9.00 9.61 -2.97
C PHE A 176 -9.97 8.62 -3.62
N PHE A 177 -9.53 7.39 -3.91
CA PHE A 177 -10.40 6.34 -4.48
C PHE A 177 -11.61 6.07 -3.57
N LEU A 178 -11.39 5.94 -2.26
CA LEU A 178 -12.47 5.67 -1.30
C LEU A 178 -13.57 6.74 -1.29
N THR A 179 -13.25 8.00 -1.61
CA THR A 179 -14.28 9.05 -1.73
C THR A 179 -15.32 8.76 -2.80
N PHE A 180 -15.03 7.88 -3.75
CA PHE A 180 -15.95 7.53 -4.82
C PHE A 180 -17.00 6.49 -4.42
N LEU A 181 -16.74 5.73 -3.35
CA LEU A 181 -17.66 4.72 -2.83
C LEU A 181 -18.92 5.36 -2.25
N LYS A 182 -20.05 4.68 -2.41
CA LYS A 182 -21.34 5.11 -1.85
C LYS A 182 -21.40 4.94 -0.32
N ASP A 183 -20.63 4.01 0.24
CA ASP A 183 -20.56 3.76 1.70
C ASP A 183 -19.92 4.93 2.44
N TYR A 184 -19.16 5.74 1.71
CA TYR A 184 -18.53 6.94 2.23
C TYR A 184 -19.40 8.16 1.94
N THR A 185 -20.41 8.39 2.79
CA THR A 185 -21.08 9.68 2.82
C THR A 185 -20.17 10.71 3.47
N PHE A 186 -19.85 11.76 2.74
CA PHE A 186 -19.11 12.93 3.21
C PHE A 186 -19.94 14.17 2.93
N LYS A 187 -20.11 15.03 3.96
CA LYS A 187 -20.85 16.29 3.81
C LYS A 187 -20.26 17.16 2.70
N HIS A 188 -18.93 17.25 2.63
CA HIS A 188 -18.19 18.04 1.63
C HIS A 188 -17.32 17.14 0.72
N ARG A 189 -17.95 16.14 0.09
CA ARG A 189 -17.24 15.13 -0.75
C ARG A 189 -16.38 15.76 -1.85
N ARG A 190 -16.90 16.75 -2.58
CA ARG A 190 -16.16 17.41 -3.68
C ARG A 190 -14.91 18.14 -3.18
N THR A 191 -15.04 18.88 -2.08
CA THR A 191 -13.92 19.57 -1.44
C THR A 191 -12.84 18.57 -1.01
N LEU A 192 -13.24 17.46 -0.39
CA LEU A 192 -12.32 16.39 0.00
C LEU A 192 -11.58 15.79 -1.21
N GLN A 193 -12.30 15.53 -2.31
CA GLN A 193 -11.72 15.03 -3.55
C GLN A 193 -10.68 15.99 -4.13
N ILE A 194 -10.98 17.29 -4.14
CA ILE A 194 -10.07 18.33 -4.64
C ILE A 194 -8.80 18.37 -3.78
N ILE A 195 -8.94 18.41 -2.44
CA ILE A 195 -7.79 18.42 -1.52
C ILE A 195 -6.89 17.20 -1.72
N LEU A 196 -7.47 16.00 -1.80
CA LEU A 196 -6.72 14.76 -1.99
C LEU A 196 -6.02 14.70 -3.37
N LEU A 197 -6.68 15.20 -4.42
CA LEU A 197 -6.11 15.25 -5.77
C LEU A 197 -4.94 16.23 -5.84
N ILE A 198 -5.13 17.45 -5.36
CA ILE A 198 -4.06 18.47 -5.28
C ILE A 198 -2.89 17.94 -4.47
N SER A 199 -3.14 17.33 -3.31
CA SER A 199 -2.07 16.76 -2.48
C SER A 199 -1.33 15.62 -3.18
N SER A 200 -2.01 14.82 -4.00
CA SER A 200 -1.36 13.76 -4.80
C SER A 200 -0.48 14.33 -5.90
N ILE A 201 -0.83 15.50 -6.47
CA ILE A 201 -0.02 16.24 -7.44
C ILE A 201 1.20 16.87 -6.75
N ILE A 202 1.00 17.56 -5.63
CA ILE A 202 2.07 18.16 -4.81
C ILE A 202 3.06 17.10 -4.32
N ALA A 203 2.57 15.92 -3.95
CA ALA A 203 3.42 14.79 -3.57
C ALA A 203 4.40 14.37 -4.66
N GLY A 204 4.22 14.80 -5.92
CA GLY A 204 5.21 14.69 -6.99
C GLY A 204 5.54 13.26 -7.42
N ASN A 205 4.79 12.26 -6.97
CA ASN A 205 5.01 10.86 -7.32
C ASN A 205 4.21 10.51 -8.59
N PHE A 206 4.93 10.28 -9.69
CA PHE A 206 4.32 9.99 -10.99
C PHE A 206 3.41 8.74 -10.97
N ALA A 207 3.76 7.72 -10.18
CA ALA A 207 2.95 6.52 -10.06
C ALA A 207 1.57 6.80 -9.43
N TYR A 208 1.47 7.80 -8.53
CA TYR A 208 0.18 8.22 -7.97
C TYR A 208 -0.73 8.79 -9.05
N LEU A 209 -0.17 9.61 -9.94
CA LEU A 209 -0.91 10.23 -11.04
C LEU A 209 -1.39 9.16 -12.04
N ILE A 210 -0.53 8.19 -12.39
CA ILE A 210 -0.93 7.05 -13.23
C ILE A 210 -2.09 6.29 -12.58
N ALA A 211 -1.98 5.94 -11.30
CA ALA A 211 -3.04 5.19 -10.63
C ALA A 211 -4.35 5.98 -10.51
N ILE A 212 -4.29 7.29 -10.27
CA ILE A 212 -5.47 8.18 -10.28
C ILE A 212 -6.09 8.25 -11.66
N PHE A 213 -5.28 8.39 -12.71
CA PHE A 213 -5.74 8.40 -14.09
C PHE A 213 -6.44 7.07 -14.43
N VAL A 214 -5.78 5.94 -14.23
CA VAL A 214 -6.35 4.59 -14.43
C VAL A 214 -7.65 4.45 -13.64
N PHE A 215 -7.64 4.83 -12.36
CA PHE A 215 -8.85 4.81 -11.54
C PHE A 215 -9.98 5.62 -12.18
N PHE A 216 -9.74 6.85 -12.62
CA PHE A 216 -10.75 7.69 -13.25
C PHE A 216 -11.29 7.11 -14.56
N VAL A 217 -10.40 6.65 -15.45
CA VAL A 217 -10.79 6.07 -16.75
C VAL A 217 -11.74 4.91 -16.50
N PHE A 218 -11.29 3.92 -15.73
CA PHE A 218 -12.09 2.72 -15.49
C PHE A 218 -13.30 2.99 -14.60
N TRP A 219 -13.21 3.86 -13.60
CA TRP A 219 -14.37 4.22 -12.78
C TRP A 219 -15.45 4.92 -13.61
N TYR A 220 -15.09 5.85 -14.48
CA TYR A 220 -16.03 6.57 -15.33
C TYR A 220 -16.60 5.70 -16.45
N LEU A 221 -15.78 4.80 -17.00
CA LEU A 221 -16.21 3.82 -17.98
C LEU A 221 -17.16 2.81 -17.34
N PHE A 222 -16.79 2.15 -16.26
CA PHE A 222 -17.52 0.98 -15.77
C PHE A 222 -18.59 1.26 -14.70
N ASN A 223 -18.62 2.47 -14.10
CA ASN A 223 -19.64 2.80 -13.12
C ASN A 223 -20.91 3.35 -13.78
N ASN A 224 -22.03 2.64 -13.55
CA ASN A 224 -23.39 3.06 -13.86
C ASN A 224 -23.71 3.17 -15.37
N LEU A 225 -23.76 2.02 -16.06
CA LEU A 225 -23.91 1.99 -17.52
C LEU A 225 -25.26 1.47 -18.01
N ARG A 226 -25.94 2.31 -18.78
CA ARG A 226 -26.71 1.85 -19.95
C ARG A 226 -25.75 1.77 -21.14
N LYS A 227 -25.79 0.68 -21.92
CA LYS A 227 -24.86 0.33 -23.02
C LYS A 227 -24.52 1.51 -23.96
N ARG A 228 -25.51 2.34 -24.32
CA ARG A 228 -25.35 3.50 -25.22
C ARG A 228 -24.55 4.67 -24.62
N LYS A 229 -24.64 4.90 -23.30
CA LYS A 229 -23.85 5.94 -22.63
C LYS A 229 -22.37 5.52 -22.47
N LEU A 230 -22.09 4.22 -22.39
CA LEU A 230 -20.72 3.70 -22.37
C LEU A 230 -19.99 4.04 -23.67
N ILE A 231 -20.60 3.71 -24.81
CA ILE A 231 -19.98 3.91 -26.14
C ILE A 231 -19.64 5.38 -26.35
N ASN A 232 -20.56 6.30 -26.07
CA ASN A 232 -20.30 7.74 -26.21
C ASN A 232 -19.19 8.23 -25.28
N ARG A 233 -19.09 7.68 -24.06
CA ARG A 233 -18.00 8.01 -23.13
C ARG A 233 -16.66 7.50 -23.61
N ILE A 234 -16.60 6.30 -24.17
CA ILE A 234 -15.38 5.74 -24.78
C ILE A 234 -14.94 6.62 -25.95
N ILE A 235 -15.86 6.98 -26.85
CA ILE A 235 -15.54 7.83 -28.02
C ILE A 235 -14.97 9.18 -27.58
N ILE A 236 -15.62 9.88 -26.63
CA ILE A 236 -15.14 11.17 -26.12
C ILE A 236 -13.77 11.02 -25.46
N PHE A 237 -13.57 9.97 -24.66
CA PHE A 237 -12.30 9.73 -24.00
C PHE A 237 -11.18 9.41 -24.98
N SER A 238 -11.45 8.57 -25.99
CA SER A 238 -10.49 8.27 -27.06
C SER A 238 -10.14 9.51 -27.88
N PHE A 239 -11.10 10.41 -28.13
CA PHE A 239 -10.85 11.67 -28.82
C PHE A 239 -9.96 12.61 -28.01
N ILE A 240 -10.26 12.81 -26.72
CA ILE A 240 -9.41 13.60 -25.81
C ILE A 240 -8.01 12.97 -25.72
N PHE A 241 -7.93 11.65 -25.54
CA PHE A 241 -6.65 10.94 -25.47
C PHE A 241 -5.82 11.09 -26.75
N ALA A 242 -6.45 11.00 -27.93
CA ALA A 242 -5.77 11.20 -29.21
C ALA A 242 -5.23 12.64 -29.37
N LEU A 243 -5.94 13.65 -28.86
CA LEU A 243 -5.46 15.04 -28.85
C LEU A 243 -4.32 15.26 -27.86
N SER A 244 -4.32 14.56 -26.73
CA SER A 244 -3.32 14.72 -25.67
C SER A 244 -2.04 13.89 -25.87
N ILE A 245 -2.05 12.86 -26.73
CA ILE A 245 -0.99 11.85 -26.77
C ILE A 245 0.37 12.44 -27.16
N GLY A 246 0.43 13.39 -28.10
CA GLY A 246 1.68 13.98 -28.57
C GLY A 246 2.44 14.70 -27.46
N SER A 247 1.80 15.68 -26.83
CA SER A 247 2.37 16.42 -25.71
C SER A 247 2.63 15.54 -24.48
N ALA A 248 1.78 14.54 -24.25
CA ALA A 248 1.99 13.58 -23.18
C ALA A 248 3.21 12.68 -23.42
N ILE A 249 3.46 12.23 -24.66
CA ILE A 249 4.62 11.42 -25.03
C ILE A 249 5.90 12.24 -24.85
N GLU A 250 5.95 13.47 -25.37
CA GLU A 250 7.13 14.34 -25.28
C GLU A 250 7.52 14.63 -23.82
N TYR A 251 6.54 15.03 -22.99
CA TYR A 251 6.75 15.21 -21.56
C TYR A 251 7.13 13.90 -20.85
N THR A 252 6.52 12.77 -21.24
CA THR A 252 6.85 11.47 -20.62
C THR A 252 8.26 11.03 -20.98
N GLN A 253 8.71 11.25 -22.22
CA GLN A 253 10.08 10.97 -22.67
C GLN A 253 11.08 11.83 -21.89
N GLU A 254 10.87 13.15 -21.82
CA GLU A 254 11.72 14.06 -21.06
C GLU A 254 11.82 13.66 -19.57
N ILE A 255 10.72 13.22 -18.96
CA ILE A 255 10.71 12.73 -17.58
C ILE A 255 11.39 11.37 -17.45
N LEU A 256 11.24 10.47 -18.44
CA LEU A 256 11.89 9.15 -18.45
C LEU A 256 13.40 9.29 -18.60
N ASP A 257 13.88 10.13 -19.52
CA ASP A 257 15.30 10.39 -19.74
C ASP A 257 15.95 11.04 -18.50
N ARG A 258 15.26 11.99 -17.87
CA ARG A 258 15.74 12.55 -16.59
C ARG A 258 15.76 11.53 -15.45
N LYS A 259 14.87 10.55 -15.49
CA LYS A 259 14.81 9.49 -14.48
C LYS A 259 15.75 8.32 -14.79
N SER A 260 16.10 8.07 -16.05
CA SER A 260 16.97 6.95 -16.47
C SER A 260 18.33 7.02 -15.79
N ASP A 261 18.91 8.21 -15.71
CA ASP A 261 20.30 8.39 -15.29
C ASP A 261 20.50 8.31 -13.77
N TYR A 262 19.43 8.52 -12.98
CA TYR A 262 19.51 8.52 -11.52
C TYR A 262 18.57 7.48 -10.88
N SER A 263 17.26 7.75 -10.88
CA SER A 263 16.28 6.97 -10.10
C SER A 263 15.97 5.61 -10.73
N LEU A 264 15.76 5.56 -12.05
CA LEU A 264 15.54 4.30 -12.77
C LEU A 264 16.84 3.52 -12.92
N GLY A 265 17.98 4.18 -13.12
CA GLY A 265 19.30 3.55 -13.11
C GLY A 265 19.57 2.79 -11.81
N THR A 266 19.37 3.45 -10.65
CA THR A 266 19.52 2.82 -9.33
C THR A 266 18.56 1.65 -9.13
N ARG A 267 17.32 1.77 -9.64
CA ARG A 267 16.32 0.70 -9.57
C ARG A 267 16.65 -0.50 -10.45
N ASN A 268 17.16 -0.26 -11.65
CA ASN A 268 17.62 -1.31 -12.54
C ASN A 268 18.84 -2.02 -11.96
N ASP A 269 19.80 -1.28 -11.39
CA ASP A 269 20.94 -1.86 -10.67
C ASP A 269 20.48 -2.72 -9.49
N GLN A 270 19.50 -2.25 -8.69
CA GLN A 270 18.90 -3.06 -7.62
C GLN A 270 18.29 -4.37 -8.14
N VAL A 271 17.53 -4.31 -9.25
CA VAL A 271 16.93 -5.49 -9.88
C VAL A 271 18.01 -6.48 -10.30
N ASP A 272 19.05 -6.00 -10.97
CA ASP A 272 20.15 -6.82 -11.45
C ASP A 272 20.92 -7.49 -10.30
N VAL A 273 21.25 -6.73 -9.25
CA VAL A 273 21.92 -7.27 -8.06
C VAL A 273 21.07 -8.36 -7.41
N LEU A 274 19.77 -8.11 -7.20
CA LEU A 274 18.87 -9.06 -6.54
C LEU A 274 18.63 -10.32 -7.36
N ILE A 275 18.51 -10.20 -8.69
CA ILE A 275 18.33 -11.33 -9.60
C ILE A 275 19.62 -12.17 -9.65
N ARG A 276 20.78 -11.53 -9.85
CA ARG A 276 22.08 -12.23 -9.90
C ARG A 276 22.36 -12.96 -8.60
N ASP A 277 22.03 -12.36 -7.45
CA ASP A 277 22.22 -12.99 -6.16
C ASP A 277 21.38 -14.28 -6.03
N VAL A 278 20.12 -14.27 -6.46
CA VAL A 278 19.22 -15.44 -6.45
C VAL A 278 19.60 -16.49 -7.49
N GLN A 279 20.19 -16.10 -8.61
CA GLN A 279 20.60 -17.00 -9.68
C GLN A 279 21.94 -17.72 -9.42
N LYS A 280 22.61 -17.47 -8.29
CA LYS A 280 23.85 -18.17 -7.92
C LYS A 280 23.70 -19.70 -7.95
N ASP A 281 22.55 -20.23 -7.50
CA ASP A 281 22.24 -21.65 -7.49
C ASP A 281 20.80 -21.93 -7.94
N VAL A 282 20.53 -23.11 -8.51
CA VAL A 282 19.16 -23.53 -8.85
C VAL A 282 18.26 -23.58 -7.60
N SER A 283 18.84 -23.99 -6.46
CA SER A 283 18.10 -24.03 -5.20
C SER A 283 17.67 -22.64 -4.72
N THR A 284 18.53 -21.63 -4.88
CA THR A 284 18.22 -20.24 -4.51
C THR A 284 17.24 -19.61 -5.49
N LEU A 285 17.31 -19.96 -6.78
CA LEU A 285 16.34 -19.49 -7.77
C LEU A 285 14.92 -20.00 -7.45
N LEU A 286 14.79 -21.27 -7.09
CA LEU A 286 13.49 -21.88 -6.83
C LEU A 286 12.93 -21.53 -5.45
N LEU A 287 13.75 -21.59 -4.40
CA LEU A 287 13.31 -21.47 -3.00
C LEU A 287 13.73 -20.16 -2.32
N GLY A 288 14.55 -19.36 -2.98
CA GLY A 288 15.04 -18.08 -2.49
C GLY A 288 16.34 -18.19 -1.69
N LYS A 289 16.88 -17.03 -1.35
CA LYS A 289 17.99 -16.90 -0.38
C LYS A 289 17.53 -17.00 1.07
N GLY A 290 16.24 -17.24 1.30
CA GLY A 290 15.64 -17.29 2.64
C GLY A 290 15.27 -15.89 3.14
N LEU A 291 14.33 -15.85 4.08
CA LEU A 291 13.91 -14.61 4.73
C LEU A 291 15.08 -13.94 5.44
N GLY A 292 15.17 -12.62 5.35
CA GLY A 292 16.25 -11.86 5.98
C GLY A 292 17.62 -12.01 5.32
N ASN A 293 17.68 -12.40 4.04
CA ASN A 293 18.92 -12.42 3.26
C ASN A 293 19.59 -11.04 3.26
N ASN A 294 20.90 -11.02 3.50
CA ASN A 294 21.71 -9.82 3.47
C ASN A 294 22.53 -9.76 2.18
N VAL A 295 22.37 -8.70 1.40
CA VAL A 295 23.00 -8.58 0.08
C VAL A 295 24.37 -7.93 0.22
N MET A 296 25.43 -8.75 0.22
CA MET A 296 26.82 -8.29 0.39
C MET A 296 27.47 -7.91 -0.95
N ILE A 297 26.86 -7.00 -1.71
CA ILE A 297 27.32 -6.60 -3.06
C ILE A 297 27.50 -5.09 -3.12
N LYS A 298 28.63 -4.64 -3.71
CA LYS A 298 28.90 -3.23 -3.99
C LYS A 298 28.95 -3.01 -5.49
N THR A 299 28.22 -2.02 -5.99
CA THR A 299 28.23 -1.61 -7.41
C THR A 299 28.77 -0.18 -7.54
N SER A 300 28.98 0.27 -8.78
CA SER A 300 29.33 1.68 -9.06
C SER A 300 28.21 2.66 -8.69
N PHE A 301 26.98 2.18 -8.59
CA PHE A 301 25.81 2.99 -8.20
C PHE A 301 25.62 3.04 -6.69
N ARG A 302 25.82 1.92 -5.99
CA ARG A 302 25.52 1.84 -4.54
C ARG A 302 26.23 0.69 -3.84
N ASP A 303 26.51 0.88 -2.55
CA ASP A 303 26.85 -0.20 -1.62
C ASP A 303 25.56 -0.80 -1.03
N TYR A 304 25.29 -2.09 -1.31
CA TYR A 304 24.13 -2.81 -0.79
C TYR A 304 24.42 -3.58 0.51
N THR A 305 25.67 -3.59 0.96
CA THR A 305 26.09 -4.28 2.19
C THR A 305 25.25 -3.78 3.37
N ASP A 306 24.64 -4.72 4.11
CA ASP A 306 23.77 -4.45 5.26
C ASP A 306 22.53 -3.58 4.96
N ASN A 307 22.22 -3.34 3.67
CA ASN A 307 21.07 -2.55 3.30
C ASN A 307 19.79 -3.38 3.33
N LEU A 308 18.88 -3.00 4.21
CA LEU A 308 17.57 -3.64 4.37
C LEU A 308 16.45 -2.93 3.60
N TYR A 309 16.76 -1.77 3.00
CA TYR A 309 15.79 -0.93 2.32
C TYR A 309 16.11 -0.82 0.82
N PHE A 310 15.37 -1.60 0.05
CA PHE A 310 15.34 -1.52 -1.41
C PHE A 310 14.15 -0.67 -1.86
N GLU A 311 14.31 0.08 -2.95
CA GLU A 311 13.19 0.86 -3.49
C GLU A 311 12.15 -0.07 -4.13
N ILE A 312 12.62 -1.14 -4.78
CA ILE A 312 11.77 -2.18 -5.38
C ILE A 312 11.60 -3.32 -4.38
N GLN A 313 10.79 -3.07 -3.36
CA GLN A 313 10.50 -4.05 -2.29
C GLN A 313 10.00 -5.39 -2.83
N ALA A 314 9.17 -5.39 -3.88
CA ALA A 314 8.69 -6.62 -4.52
C ALA A 314 9.83 -7.53 -5.00
N MET A 315 10.90 -6.96 -5.55
CA MET A 315 12.06 -7.73 -6.01
C MET A 315 12.92 -8.23 -4.86
N TYR A 316 13.00 -7.49 -3.75
CA TYR A 316 13.71 -7.98 -2.57
C TYR A 316 12.95 -9.14 -1.91
N PHE A 317 11.61 -9.09 -1.87
CA PHE A 317 10.81 -10.25 -1.45
C PHE A 317 10.98 -11.44 -2.39
N PHE A 318 11.03 -11.21 -3.71
CA PHE A 318 11.36 -12.27 -4.67
C PHE A 318 12.75 -12.87 -4.38
N ASN A 319 13.74 -12.03 -4.04
CA ASN A 319 15.07 -12.54 -3.71
C ASN A 319 15.08 -13.47 -2.48
N GLN A 320 14.30 -13.11 -1.46
CA GLN A 320 14.18 -13.90 -0.24
C GLN A 320 13.37 -15.19 -0.44
N LEU A 321 12.30 -15.15 -1.24
CA LEU A 321 11.35 -16.26 -1.42
C LEU A 321 11.68 -17.18 -2.60
N GLY A 322 12.39 -16.69 -3.62
CA GLY A 322 12.57 -17.38 -4.88
C GLY A 322 11.25 -17.59 -5.63
N LEU A 323 11.32 -18.30 -6.76
CA LEU A 323 10.18 -18.46 -7.66
C LEU A 323 8.98 -19.17 -7.02
N ILE A 324 9.21 -20.34 -6.42
CA ILE A 324 8.13 -21.20 -5.92
C ILE A 324 7.41 -20.53 -4.74
N ASN A 325 8.17 -20.05 -3.74
CA ASN A 325 7.52 -19.43 -2.58
C ASN A 325 6.90 -18.07 -2.92
N SER A 326 7.46 -17.31 -3.88
CA SER A 326 6.81 -16.10 -4.38
C SER A 326 5.48 -16.41 -5.04
N LEU A 327 5.41 -17.45 -5.88
CA LEU A 327 4.15 -17.89 -6.49
C LEU A 327 3.13 -18.33 -5.45
N ILE A 328 3.54 -19.10 -4.43
CA ILE A 328 2.65 -19.50 -3.33
C ILE A 328 2.14 -18.26 -2.58
N PHE A 329 3.03 -17.33 -2.24
CA PHE A 329 2.68 -16.12 -1.50
C PHE A 329 1.71 -15.22 -2.28
N ILE A 330 2.00 -14.95 -3.56
CA ILE A 330 1.15 -14.16 -4.44
C ILE A 330 -0.20 -14.86 -4.64
N SER A 331 -0.20 -16.19 -4.80
CA SER A 331 -1.44 -16.98 -4.93
C SER A 331 -2.30 -16.86 -3.69
N PHE A 332 -1.72 -16.92 -2.48
CA PHE A 332 -2.46 -16.68 -1.24
C PHE A 332 -3.00 -15.26 -1.17
N LEU A 333 -2.21 -14.24 -1.50
CA LEU A 333 -2.67 -12.85 -1.52
C LEU A 333 -3.84 -12.64 -2.48
N LEU A 334 -3.74 -13.17 -3.71
CA LEU A 334 -4.81 -13.07 -4.71
C LEU A 334 -6.06 -13.83 -4.28
N PHE A 335 -5.90 -15.07 -3.82
CA PHE A 335 -7.00 -15.88 -3.31
C PHE A 335 -7.73 -15.19 -2.16
N LEU A 336 -6.98 -14.64 -1.19
CA LEU A 336 -7.56 -13.94 -0.04
C LEU A 336 -8.22 -12.62 -0.45
N ALA A 337 -7.59 -11.84 -1.34
CA ALA A 337 -8.18 -10.62 -1.86
C ALA A 337 -9.53 -10.92 -2.52
N ILE A 338 -9.59 -11.87 -3.47
CA ILE A 338 -10.83 -12.24 -4.17
C ILE A 338 -11.89 -12.78 -3.19
N LYS A 339 -11.49 -13.62 -2.23
CA LYS A 339 -12.43 -14.26 -1.29
C LYS A 339 -12.96 -13.32 -0.20
N LYS A 340 -12.16 -12.36 0.27
CA LYS A 340 -12.47 -11.50 1.43
C LYS A 340 -12.86 -10.07 1.03
N ILE A 341 -12.25 -9.52 -0.03
CA ILE A 341 -12.66 -8.26 -0.65
C ILE A 341 -13.73 -8.61 -1.71
N PHE A 342 -14.94 -8.93 -1.25
CA PHE A 342 -15.97 -9.58 -2.06
C PHE A 342 -16.48 -8.72 -3.24
N TYR A 343 -16.45 -7.40 -3.11
CA TYR A 343 -17.05 -6.49 -4.09
C TYR A 343 -16.06 -6.05 -5.16
N LYS A 344 -16.50 -6.10 -6.43
CA LYS A 344 -15.67 -5.80 -7.61
C LYS A 344 -15.07 -4.38 -7.60
N ASP A 345 -15.83 -3.40 -7.11
CA ASP A 345 -15.35 -2.01 -7.00
C ASP A 345 -14.24 -1.88 -5.95
N LEU A 346 -14.32 -2.62 -4.84
CA LEU A 346 -13.27 -2.67 -3.82
C LEU A 346 -12.02 -3.39 -4.33
N LEU A 347 -12.18 -4.50 -5.07
CA LEU A 347 -11.06 -5.19 -5.74
C LEU A 347 -10.38 -4.29 -6.77
N PHE A 348 -11.16 -3.50 -7.52
CA PHE A 348 -10.61 -2.55 -8.47
C PHE A 348 -9.80 -1.44 -7.76
N MET A 349 -10.26 -0.93 -6.61
CA MET A 349 -9.47 0.00 -5.81
C MET A 349 -8.18 -0.62 -5.27
N TYR A 350 -8.23 -1.89 -4.85
CA TYR A 350 -7.03 -2.63 -4.46
C TYR A 350 -6.04 -2.78 -5.62
N LEU A 351 -6.53 -3.09 -6.82
CA LEU A 351 -5.68 -3.16 -8.01
C LEU A 351 -5.02 -1.82 -8.32
N CYS A 352 -5.77 -0.71 -8.27
CA CYS A 352 -5.23 0.64 -8.45
C CYS A 352 -4.16 0.96 -7.41
N TYR A 353 -4.34 0.51 -6.17
CA TYR A 353 -3.32 0.60 -5.12
C TYR A 353 -2.04 -0.15 -5.51
N ILE A 354 -2.16 -1.42 -5.90
CA ILE A 354 -1.02 -2.28 -6.25
C ILE A 354 -0.20 -1.68 -7.41
N VAL A 355 -0.86 -1.07 -8.41
CA VAL A 355 -0.18 -0.42 -9.55
C VAL A 355 0.83 0.63 -9.10
N TYR A 356 0.45 1.58 -8.23
CA TYR A 356 1.41 2.59 -7.77
C TYR A 356 2.30 2.09 -6.65
N ALA A 357 1.83 1.15 -5.83
CA ALA A 357 2.58 0.62 -4.71
C ALA A 357 3.76 -0.24 -5.14
N THR A 358 3.66 -0.97 -6.26
CA THR A 358 4.72 -1.89 -6.73
C THR A 358 5.96 -1.16 -7.25
N THR A 359 5.77 0.04 -7.80
CA THR A 359 6.85 0.88 -8.37
C THR A 359 7.48 1.81 -7.32
N ASN A 360 7.10 1.63 -6.05
CA ASN A 360 7.51 2.41 -4.90
C ASN A 360 7.72 1.46 -3.69
N PRO A 361 8.31 1.92 -2.58
CA PRO A 361 8.50 1.10 -1.39
C PRO A 361 7.22 0.93 -0.54
N TYR A 362 6.02 0.99 -1.15
CA TYR A 362 4.72 0.97 -0.46
C TYR A 362 3.97 -0.36 -0.64
N ILE A 363 4.64 -1.39 -1.14
CA ILE A 363 4.07 -2.73 -1.29
C ILE A 363 4.78 -3.69 -0.34
N LEU A 364 4.06 -4.73 0.09
CA LEU A 364 4.52 -5.74 1.02
C LEU A 364 4.96 -5.15 2.36
N ASP A 365 4.21 -4.15 2.84
CA ASP A 365 4.50 -3.39 4.03
C ASP A 365 3.23 -3.10 4.85
N THR A 366 3.38 -2.27 5.89
CA THR A 366 2.27 -1.83 6.75
C THR A 366 1.24 -0.98 5.99
N THR A 367 1.65 -0.26 4.94
CA THR A 367 0.74 0.51 4.08
C THR A 367 -0.27 -0.41 3.41
N GLN A 368 0.20 -1.52 2.82
CA GLN A 368 -0.67 -2.50 2.18
C GLN A 368 -1.59 -3.19 3.18
N ILE A 369 -1.11 -3.48 4.40
CA ILE A 369 -1.95 -4.03 5.48
C ILE A 369 -3.11 -3.08 5.76
N VAL A 370 -2.86 -1.78 5.93
CA VAL A 370 -3.94 -0.80 6.21
C VAL A 370 -4.96 -0.72 5.06
N VAL A 371 -4.51 -0.79 3.81
CA VAL A 371 -5.41 -0.85 2.65
C VAL A 371 -6.32 -2.07 2.72
N ILE A 372 -5.76 -3.26 2.97
CA ILE A 372 -6.53 -4.51 3.12
C ILE A 372 -7.55 -4.38 4.25
N LEU A 373 -7.13 -3.88 5.42
CA LEU A 373 -7.98 -3.69 6.60
C LEU A 373 -9.19 -2.81 6.29
N ILE A 374 -8.99 -1.69 5.58
CA ILE A 374 -10.07 -0.76 5.22
C ILE A 374 -11.03 -1.42 4.23
N LEU A 375 -10.51 -2.04 3.15
CA LEU A 375 -11.34 -2.68 2.13
C LEU A 375 -12.18 -3.83 2.69
N ILE A 376 -11.60 -4.62 3.59
CA ILE A 376 -12.31 -5.72 4.25
C ILE A 376 -13.36 -5.22 5.22
N SER A 377 -13.09 -4.13 5.93
CA SER A 377 -14.08 -3.51 6.81
C SER A 377 -15.29 -3.03 6.03
N ILE A 378 -15.08 -2.42 4.86
CA ILE A 378 -16.17 -2.00 3.94
C ILE A 378 -16.92 -3.22 3.39
N SER A 379 -16.19 -4.22 2.90
CA SER A 379 -16.74 -5.47 2.35
C SER A 379 -17.65 -6.16 3.38
N ASN A 380 -17.20 -6.28 4.63
CA ASN A 380 -17.96 -6.90 5.70
C ASN A 380 -19.22 -6.10 6.08
N GLU A 381 -19.14 -4.78 6.16
CA GLU A 381 -20.32 -3.96 6.45
C GLU A 381 -21.37 -4.04 5.35
N ARG A 382 -20.97 -3.95 4.08
CA ARG A 382 -21.88 -4.13 2.94
C ARG A 382 -22.54 -5.51 2.96
N LYS A 383 -21.77 -6.55 3.28
CA LYS A 383 -22.26 -7.92 3.39
C LYS A 383 -23.32 -8.06 4.50
N GLN A 384 -23.09 -7.46 5.67
CA GLN A 384 -24.07 -7.42 6.76
C GLN A 384 -25.36 -6.67 6.38
N LYS A 385 -25.25 -5.59 5.60
CA LYS A 385 -26.40 -4.80 5.14
C LYS A 385 -27.17 -5.46 3.99
N ASN A 386 -26.57 -6.41 3.27
CA ASN A 386 -27.20 -7.08 2.14
C ASN A 386 -28.20 -8.15 2.61
N ARG A 387 -29.50 -7.81 2.58
CA ARG A 387 -30.59 -8.69 3.02
C ARG A 387 -30.63 -10.05 2.30
N LEU A 388 -30.26 -10.09 1.01
CA LEU A 388 -30.24 -11.33 0.20
C LEU A 388 -29.13 -12.31 0.64
N TYR A 389 -28.06 -11.80 1.24
CA TYR A 389 -27.00 -12.67 1.79
C TYR A 389 -27.41 -13.21 3.17
N ASN A 390 -28.13 -12.43 3.97
CA ASN A 390 -28.63 -12.85 5.29
C ASN A 390 -29.91 -13.71 5.21
N SER A 391 -30.61 -13.72 4.07
CA SER A 391 -31.79 -14.58 3.85
C SER A 391 -31.44 -16.01 3.46
N ALA A 392 -30.20 -16.29 3.05
CA ALA A 392 -29.71 -17.64 2.83
C ALA A 392 -29.21 -18.24 4.15
N ILE A 393 -30.12 -18.90 4.87
CA ILE A 393 -29.88 -19.87 5.96
C ILE A 393 -29.46 -19.25 7.31
N GLN A 394 -30.45 -18.80 8.08
CA GLN A 394 -30.45 -19.14 9.51
C GLN A 394 -30.97 -20.58 9.62
N PRO A 395 -30.22 -21.54 10.17
CA PRO A 395 -30.83 -22.73 10.72
C PRO A 395 -31.48 -22.28 12.03
N GLN A 396 -32.73 -21.82 11.96
CA GLN A 396 -33.66 -22.05 13.06
C GLN A 396 -34.12 -23.51 12.96
N LEU A 397 -34.25 -24.18 14.12
CA LEU A 397 -34.60 -25.58 14.39
C LEU A 397 -33.37 -26.48 14.64
N GLY A 398 -33.11 -27.01 15.83
CA GLY A 398 -33.98 -27.15 16.99
C GLY A 398 -33.24 -27.22 18.33
N SER A 399 -33.68 -26.37 19.25
CA SER A 399 -33.96 -26.78 20.62
C SER A 399 -35.46 -27.07 20.68
N ASN A 400 -35.84 -28.34 20.87
CA ASN A 400 -37.07 -28.82 21.52
C ASN A 400 -37.18 -30.34 21.34
N SER A 401 -36.43 -31.08 22.16
CA SER A 401 -36.76 -32.36 22.80
C SER A 401 -35.51 -32.85 23.53
#